data_AF-A0AAE4YXV9-F1
#
_entry.id   AF-A0AAE4YXV9-F1
#
_cell.length_a   1.000
_cell.length_b   1.000
_cell.length_c   1.000
_cell.angle_alpha   90.00
_cell.angle_beta   90.00
_cell.angle_gamma   90.00
#
_symmetry.space_group_name_H-M   'P 1'
#
loop_
_entity.id
_entity.type
_entity.pdbx_description
1 polymer ?
#
loop_
_entity_poly.entity_id
_entity_poly.type
_entity_poly.pdbx_seq_one_letter_code
_entity_poly.pdbx_strand_id
1 'polypeptide(L)'
;IALKMSAHFWRNHGRPEKCRFIGLAGGYHGETVGALAVTDIGLFREAYAPLVRLGATVPSPDARGALPGEDAAAVARRAAAALQAWLEEHHATTAALIVEPLVQCAAGMAMHDADYLRQARALCDRYAVHL
;
A
#
# COMPACT_ATOMS: atom_id res chain seq x y z
N ILE A 1 12.03 7.97 -5.77
CA ILE A 1 13.11 7.07 -6.27
C ILE A 1 12.70 5.60 -6.22
N ALA A 2 12.25 5.10 -5.06
CA ALA A 2 11.83 3.70 -4.88
C ALA A 2 10.86 3.16 -5.96
N LEU A 3 9.83 3.93 -6.34
CA LEU A 3 8.88 3.53 -7.39
C LEU A 3 9.58 3.22 -8.74
N LYS A 4 10.52 4.08 -9.15
CA LYS A 4 11.30 3.87 -10.38
C LYS A 4 12.16 2.62 -10.26
N MET A 5 12.81 2.41 -9.12
CA MET A 5 13.66 1.23 -8.90
C MET A 5 12.85 -0.07 -9.01
N SER A 6 11.68 -0.12 -8.36
CA SER A 6 10.80 -1.29 -8.38
C SER A 6 10.28 -1.60 -9.79
N ALA A 7 9.71 -0.62 -10.49
CA ALA A 7 9.22 -0.82 -11.86
C ALA A 7 10.35 -1.17 -12.84
N HIS A 8 11.53 -0.55 -12.68
CA HIS A 8 12.67 -0.82 -13.56
C HIS A 8 13.28 -2.20 -13.30
N PHE A 9 13.30 -2.68 -12.06
CA PHE A 9 13.67 -4.05 -11.73
C PHE A 9 12.80 -5.04 -12.52
N TRP A 10 11.47 -4.91 -12.46
CA TRP A 10 10.57 -5.83 -13.14
C TRP A 10 10.71 -5.77 -14.66
N ARG A 11 10.89 -4.57 -15.23
CA ARG A 11 11.21 -4.40 -16.64
C ARG A 11 12.49 -5.16 -17.04
N ASN A 12 13.54 -5.08 -16.24
CA ASN A 12 14.80 -5.79 -16.53
C ASN A 12 14.69 -7.31 -16.36
N HIS A 13 13.69 -7.80 -15.61
CA HIS A 13 13.36 -9.21 -15.45
C HIS A 13 12.29 -9.70 -16.46
N GLY A 14 12.04 -8.96 -17.54
CA GLY A 14 11.10 -9.36 -18.59
C GLY A 14 9.62 -9.26 -18.22
N ARG A 15 9.28 -8.55 -17.13
CA ARG A 15 7.89 -8.33 -16.65
C ARG A 15 7.51 -6.84 -16.62
N PRO A 16 7.56 -6.13 -17.76
CA PRO A 16 7.31 -4.68 -17.81
C PRO A 16 5.89 -4.28 -17.38
N GLU A 17 4.94 -5.21 -17.41
CA GLU A 17 3.57 -5.03 -16.94
C GLU A 17 3.47 -4.83 -15.42
N LYS A 18 4.47 -5.28 -14.64
CA LYS A 18 4.58 -5.03 -13.19
C LYS A 18 5.09 -3.62 -12.91
N CYS A 19 4.23 -2.65 -13.18
CA CYS A 19 4.51 -1.23 -13.02
C CYS A 19 3.45 -0.47 -12.20
N ARG A 20 2.45 -1.16 -11.64
CA ARG A 20 1.44 -0.57 -10.75
C ARG A 20 1.89 -0.61 -9.29
N PHE A 21 1.37 0.30 -8.49
CA PHE A 21 1.67 0.39 -7.06
C PHE A 21 0.38 0.34 -6.25
N ILE A 22 0.47 -0.22 -5.06
CA ILE A 22 -0.61 -0.27 -4.09
C ILE A 22 -0.12 0.31 -2.76
N GLY A 23 -0.97 1.10 -2.10
CA GLY A 23 -0.71 1.68 -0.78
C GLY A 23 -1.84 1.43 0.20
N LEU A 24 -1.67 1.89 1.43
CA LEU A 24 -2.72 1.88 2.45
C LEU A 24 -3.63 3.09 2.32
N ALA A 25 -4.92 2.91 2.60
CA ALA A 25 -5.85 4.01 2.74
C ALA A 25 -5.35 5.01 3.80
N GLY A 26 -5.44 6.31 3.50
CA GLY A 26 -4.89 7.36 4.36
C GLY A 26 -3.36 7.44 4.41
N GLY A 27 -2.63 6.69 3.56
CA GLY A 27 -1.17 6.75 3.48
C GLY A 27 -0.65 8.05 2.89
N TYR A 28 0.51 8.52 3.35
CA TYR A 28 1.17 9.72 2.83
C TYR A 28 2.63 9.47 2.50
N HIS A 29 3.00 9.73 1.24
CA HIS A 29 4.34 9.45 0.72
C HIS A 29 5.02 10.68 0.08
N GLY A 30 4.45 11.86 0.25
CA GLY A 30 4.95 13.14 -0.24
C GLY A 30 4.17 13.72 -1.42
N GLU A 31 4.61 14.88 -1.91
CA GLU A 31 3.83 15.73 -2.83
C GLU A 31 4.41 15.84 -4.24
N THR A 32 5.63 15.35 -4.50
CA THR A 32 6.13 15.27 -5.88
C THR A 32 5.19 14.40 -6.73
N VAL A 33 5.04 14.66 -8.03
CA VAL A 33 4.10 13.96 -8.93
C VAL A 33 4.07 12.45 -8.75
N GLY A 34 5.24 11.80 -8.63
CA GLY A 34 5.32 10.35 -8.41
C GLY A 34 4.95 9.90 -6.99
N ALA A 35 5.26 10.70 -5.98
CA ALA A 35 4.87 10.44 -4.59
C ALA A 35 3.37 10.66 -4.38
N LEU A 36 2.83 11.73 -4.94
CA LEU A 36 1.41 12.06 -4.87
C LEU A 36 0.54 10.99 -5.52
N ALA A 37 1.03 10.35 -6.59
CA ALA A 37 0.35 9.24 -7.26
C ALA A 37 0.09 8.04 -6.33
N VAL A 38 0.80 7.90 -5.21
CA VAL A 38 0.61 6.82 -4.23
C VAL A 38 0.17 7.32 -2.85
N THR A 39 -0.04 8.62 -2.67
CA THR A 39 -0.61 9.22 -1.45
C THR A 39 -2.14 9.16 -1.50
N ASP A 40 -2.77 8.84 -0.37
CA ASP A 40 -4.23 8.74 -0.22
C ASP A 40 -4.77 9.71 0.83
N ILE A 41 -4.44 10.99 0.66
CA ILE A 41 -5.02 12.11 1.43
C ILE A 41 -5.82 12.96 0.45
N GLY A 42 -7.16 12.93 0.58
CA GLY A 42 -8.10 13.52 -0.39
C GLY A 42 -7.77 14.96 -0.76
N LEU A 43 -7.46 15.80 0.24
CA LEU A 43 -7.09 17.21 0.06
C LEU A 43 -5.94 17.41 -0.94
N PHE A 44 -4.92 16.55 -0.90
CA PHE A 44 -3.76 16.66 -1.79
C PHE A 44 -3.99 15.93 -3.10
N ARG A 45 -4.75 14.84 -3.07
CA ARG A 45 -4.94 13.96 -4.23
C ARG A 45 -5.89 14.55 -5.27
N GLU A 46 -6.99 15.17 -4.84
CA GLU A 46 -8.07 15.59 -5.74
C GLU A 46 -7.66 16.70 -6.71
N ALA A 47 -6.92 17.70 -6.21
CA ALA A 47 -6.48 18.84 -7.02
C ALA A 47 -5.58 18.47 -8.20
N TYR A 48 -4.84 17.36 -8.09
CA TYR A 48 -3.85 16.95 -9.08
C TYR A 48 -4.16 15.61 -9.75
N ALA A 49 -5.30 14.99 -9.44
CA ALA A 49 -5.72 13.72 -10.03
C ALA A 49 -5.64 13.69 -11.57
N PRO A 50 -5.99 14.76 -12.32
CA PRO A 50 -5.83 14.76 -13.79
C PRO A 50 -4.38 14.65 -14.29
N LEU A 51 -3.39 14.94 -13.44
CA LEU A 51 -1.97 14.97 -13.80
C LEU A 51 -1.23 13.68 -13.44
N VAL A 52 -1.85 12.76 -12.69
CA VAL A 52 -1.19 11.57 -12.15
C VAL A 52 -1.97 10.29 -12.40
N ARG A 53 -1.25 9.19 -12.67
CA ARG A 53 -1.84 7.86 -12.63
C ARG A 53 -1.87 7.38 -11.18
N LEU A 54 -3.06 7.40 -10.57
CA LEU A 54 -3.24 7.03 -9.17
C LEU A 54 -2.98 5.54 -8.94
N GLY A 55 -2.26 5.24 -7.87
CA GLY A 55 -2.10 3.90 -7.33
C GLY A 55 -3.40 3.37 -6.75
N ALA A 56 -3.46 2.05 -6.61
CA ALA A 56 -4.54 1.40 -5.87
C ALA A 56 -4.33 1.60 -4.36
N THR A 57 -5.42 1.53 -3.60
CA THR A 57 -5.37 1.54 -2.14
C THR A 57 -6.11 0.34 -1.58
N VAL A 58 -5.62 -0.19 -0.46
CA VAL A 58 -6.28 -1.22 0.35
C VAL A 58 -6.57 -0.66 1.75
N PRO A 59 -7.51 -1.27 2.50
CA PRO A 59 -7.83 -0.81 3.85
C PRO A 59 -6.60 -0.67 4.75
N SER A 60 -6.58 0.38 5.57
CA SER A 60 -5.56 0.59 6.59
C SER A 60 -5.72 -0.41 7.75
N PRO A 61 -4.61 -0.89 8.34
CA PRO A 61 -4.61 -1.68 9.58
C PRO A 61 -4.76 -0.82 10.86
N ASP A 62 -5.18 0.44 10.76
CA ASP A 62 -5.39 1.36 11.89
C ASP A 62 -6.24 0.74 13.00
N ALA A 63 -5.64 0.53 14.17
CA ALA A 63 -6.28 -0.09 15.32
C ALA A 63 -7.51 0.68 15.84
N ARG A 64 -7.62 1.98 15.53
CA ARG A 64 -8.81 2.79 15.87
C ARG A 64 -10.06 2.35 15.09
N GLY A 65 -9.88 1.64 13.98
CA GLY A 65 -10.95 1.05 13.16
C GLY A 65 -11.39 -0.35 13.61
N ALA A 66 -11.12 -0.73 14.86
CA ALA A 66 -11.55 -2.00 15.44
C ALA A 66 -13.08 -2.10 15.51
N LEU A 67 -13.62 -3.22 15.03
CA LEU A 67 -15.02 -3.59 15.23
C LEU A 67 -15.25 -4.10 16.67
N PRO A 68 -16.49 -4.16 17.17
CA PRO A 68 -16.78 -4.72 18.49
C PRO A 68 -16.18 -6.14 18.65
N GLY A 69 -15.28 -6.29 19.61
CA GLY A 69 -14.58 -7.55 19.90
C GLY A 69 -13.27 -7.77 19.14
N GLU A 70 -12.83 -6.84 18.27
CA GLU A 70 -11.52 -6.90 17.64
C GLU A 70 -10.44 -6.25 18.52
N ASP A 71 -9.30 -6.92 18.65
CA ASP A 71 -8.06 -6.29 19.10
C ASP A 71 -7.27 -5.73 17.91
N ALA A 72 -6.20 -4.97 18.17
CA ALA A 72 -5.37 -4.38 17.13
C ALA A 72 -4.79 -5.44 16.16
N ALA A 73 -4.49 -6.63 16.66
CA ALA A 73 -4.01 -7.74 15.85
C ALA A 73 -5.11 -8.29 14.92
N ALA A 74 -6.37 -8.35 15.35
CA ALA A 74 -7.50 -8.72 14.51
C ALA A 74 -7.74 -7.70 13.38
N VAL A 75 -7.62 -6.41 13.67
CA VAL A 75 -7.67 -5.35 12.65
C VAL A 75 -6.55 -5.54 11.62
N ALA A 76 -5.32 -5.79 12.08
CA ALA A 76 -4.18 -6.08 11.23
C ALA A 76 -4.41 -7.31 10.32
N ARG A 77 -4.94 -8.42 10.88
CA ARG A 77 -5.30 -9.62 10.11
C ARG A 77 -6.37 -9.35 9.06
N ARG A 78 -7.41 -8.57 9.41
CA ARG A 78 -8.48 -8.20 8.48
C ARG A 78 -7.96 -7.33 7.33
N ALA A 79 -7.10 -6.35 7.62
CA ALA A 79 -6.45 -5.54 6.58
C ALA A 79 -5.49 -6.37 5.70
N ALA A 80 -4.74 -7.31 6.28
CA ALA A 80 -3.88 -8.22 5.54
C ALA A 80 -4.68 -9.16 4.62
N ALA A 81 -5.86 -9.64 5.06
CA ALA A 81 -6.76 -10.43 4.22
C ALA A 81 -7.26 -9.64 3.01
N ALA A 82 -7.57 -8.35 3.18
CA ALA A 82 -7.94 -7.48 2.06
C ALA A 82 -6.77 -7.26 1.09
N LEU A 83 -5.54 -7.09 1.59
CA LEU A 83 -4.34 -7.05 0.77
C LEU A 83 -4.15 -8.37 -0.01
N GLN A 84 -4.33 -9.51 0.64
CA GLN A 84 -4.24 -10.82 -0.01
C GLN A 84 -5.22 -10.94 -1.17
N ALA A 85 -6.51 -10.64 -0.95
CA ALA A 85 -7.53 -10.70 -1.99
C ALA A 85 -7.19 -9.80 -3.17
N TRP A 86 -6.69 -8.58 -2.91
CA TRP A 86 -6.23 -7.69 -3.95
C TRP A 86 -5.08 -8.30 -4.76
N LEU A 87 -4.06 -8.85 -4.07
CA LEU A 87 -2.86 -9.41 -4.71
C LEU A 87 -3.19 -10.66 -5.52
N GLU A 88 -4.09 -11.51 -5.04
CA GLU A 88 -4.58 -12.68 -5.79
C GLU A 88 -5.04 -12.30 -7.19
N GLU A 89 -5.84 -11.24 -7.30
CA GLU A 89 -6.41 -10.79 -8.57
C GLU A 89 -5.40 -10.00 -9.44
N HIS A 90 -4.52 -9.20 -8.84
CA HIS A 90 -3.82 -8.14 -9.58
C HIS A 90 -2.29 -8.23 -9.55
N HIS A 91 -1.68 -9.16 -8.80
CA HIS A 91 -0.23 -9.23 -8.61
C HIS A 91 0.57 -9.25 -9.91
N ALA A 92 0.03 -9.80 -11.00
CA ALA A 92 0.67 -9.85 -12.29
C ALA A 92 1.06 -8.46 -12.83
N THR A 93 0.37 -7.39 -12.41
CA THR A 93 0.66 -6.00 -12.83
C THR A 93 1.23 -5.12 -11.72
N THR A 94 1.39 -5.65 -10.52
CA THR A 94 1.83 -4.90 -9.33
C THR A 94 3.31 -5.01 -9.12
N ALA A 95 3.99 -3.87 -9.08
CA ALA A 95 5.41 -3.74 -8.83
C ALA A 95 5.72 -3.81 -7.33
N ALA A 96 5.00 -3.02 -6.52
CA ALA A 96 5.24 -2.90 -5.09
C ALA A 96 3.99 -2.52 -4.29
N LEU A 97 3.98 -2.93 -3.02
CA LEU A 97 3.22 -2.34 -1.92
C LEU A 97 4.10 -1.26 -1.26
N ILE A 98 3.51 -0.10 -0.94
CA ILE A 98 4.16 0.97 -0.18
C ILE A 98 3.44 1.19 1.16
N VAL A 99 4.21 1.30 2.24
CA VAL A 99 3.67 1.43 3.60
C VAL A 99 4.47 2.44 4.43
N GLU A 100 3.82 3.08 5.39
CA GLU A 100 4.46 3.70 6.55
C GLU A 100 4.47 2.64 7.68
N PRO A 101 5.65 2.20 8.18
CA PRO A 101 5.71 1.09 9.12
C PRO A 101 5.23 1.50 10.52
N LEU A 102 4.32 0.71 11.08
CA LEU A 102 3.73 0.83 12.44
C LEU A 102 2.82 2.03 12.66
N VAL A 103 3.06 3.15 11.97
CA VAL A 103 2.30 4.39 12.14
C VAL A 103 2.11 5.12 10.82
N GLN A 104 0.86 5.48 10.48
CA GLN A 104 0.57 6.45 9.41
C GLN A 104 0.43 7.84 10.04
N CYS A 105 1.50 8.64 9.97
CA CYS A 105 1.59 9.90 10.68
C CYS A 105 0.57 10.92 10.19
N ALA A 106 0.43 11.05 8.87
CA ALA A 106 -0.48 12.00 8.23
C ALA A 106 -1.96 11.62 8.42
N ALA A 107 -2.26 10.34 8.71
CA ALA A 107 -3.58 9.86 9.11
C ALA A 107 -3.89 10.12 10.60
N GLY A 108 -3.18 11.07 11.23
CA GLY A 108 -3.34 11.41 12.64
C GLY A 108 -2.72 10.37 13.57
N MET A 109 -1.47 9.98 13.30
CA MET A 109 -0.72 8.97 14.08
C MET A 109 -1.47 7.64 14.20
N ALA A 110 -2.00 7.15 13.08
CA ALA A 110 -2.73 5.88 13.03
C ALA A 110 -1.78 4.71 13.28
N MET A 111 -1.80 4.16 14.48
CA MET A 111 -0.95 3.02 14.87
C MET A 111 -1.60 1.71 14.47
N HIS A 112 -0.79 0.70 14.13
CA HIS A 112 -1.28 -0.64 13.85
C HIS A 112 -0.37 -1.73 14.47
N ASP A 113 -0.93 -2.93 14.63
CA ASP A 113 -0.15 -4.07 15.12
C ASP A 113 0.94 -4.47 14.12
N ALA A 114 2.10 -4.92 14.64
CA ALA A 114 3.23 -5.37 13.83
C ALA A 114 2.90 -6.63 13.00
N ASP A 115 1.88 -7.39 13.37
CA ASP A 115 1.39 -8.53 12.60
C ASP A 115 1.06 -8.17 11.15
N TYR A 116 0.54 -6.96 10.90
CA TYR A 116 0.27 -6.50 9.55
C TYR A 116 1.53 -6.53 8.67
N LEU A 117 2.67 -6.04 9.17
CA LEU A 117 3.93 -6.00 8.40
C LEU A 117 4.47 -7.41 8.14
N ARG A 118 4.33 -8.32 9.11
CA ARG A 118 4.74 -9.73 8.94
C ARG A 118 3.94 -10.39 7.82
N GLN A 119 2.62 -10.19 7.84
CA GLN A 119 1.74 -10.76 6.81
C GLN A 119 1.92 -10.10 5.45
N ALA A 120 2.02 -8.76 5.41
CA ALA A 120 2.28 -8.03 4.17
C ALA A 120 3.58 -8.49 3.50
N ARG A 121 4.66 -8.67 4.26
CA ARG A 121 5.92 -9.22 3.74
C ARG A 121 5.73 -10.62 3.14
N ALA A 122 5.10 -11.53 3.86
CA ALA A 122 4.86 -12.90 3.40
C ALA A 122 3.98 -12.94 2.13
N LEU A 123 2.94 -12.09 2.06
CA LEU A 123 2.08 -11.96 0.89
C LEU A 123 2.85 -11.38 -0.31
N CYS A 124 3.63 -10.33 -0.09
CA CYS A 124 4.48 -9.72 -1.11
C CYS A 124 5.49 -10.74 -1.68
N ASP A 125 6.08 -11.59 -0.83
CA ASP A 125 6.97 -12.66 -1.28
C ASP A 125 6.21 -13.71 -2.12
N ARG A 126 5.06 -14.17 -1.65
CA ARG A 126 4.22 -15.16 -2.34
C ARG A 126 3.78 -14.69 -3.73
N TYR A 127 3.39 -13.42 -3.85
CA TYR A 127 2.85 -12.85 -5.09
C TYR A 127 3.90 -12.13 -5.96
N ALA A 128 5.18 -12.22 -5.57
CA ALA A 128 6.29 -11.56 -6.24
C ALA A 128 6.03 -10.05 -6.40
N VAL A 129 5.77 -9.36 -5.31
CA VAL A 129 5.56 -7.91 -5.21
C VAL A 129 6.59 -7.35 -4.24
N HIS A 130 7.23 -6.22 -4.57
CA HIS A 130 8.16 -5.60 -3.63
C HIS A 130 7.42 -4.96 -2.46
N LEU A 131 8.09 -4.89 -1.32
CA LEU A 131 7.69 -4.14 -0.13
C LEU A 131 8.96 -3.52 0.44
#